data_AF-A0A7S2QC43-F1
#
_entry.id   AF-A0A7S2QC43-F1
#
_cell.length_a   1.000
_cell.length_b   1.000
_cell.length_c   1.000
_cell.angle_alpha   90.00
_cell.angle_beta   90.00
_cell.angle_gamma   90.00
#
_symmetry.space_group_name_H-M   'P 1'
#
loop_
_entity.id
_entity.type
_entity.pdbx_description
1 polymer ?
#
loop_
_entity_poly.entity_id
_entity_poly.type
_entity_poly.pdbx_seq_one_letter_code
_entity_poly.pdbx_strand_id
1 'polypeptide(L)'
;QPTFKASLAEPILPERSAMDKRVYRPMTETVRTFLNPAHFFALLRSHGTTFFTGVPDSLLKDMCAFITENVPEGSHVIAANEGTAVATAAGHYLASRNIPCVYLQNSGLGNTVNPILSLCSTKVYSIPVLMIIGWRGEPGKKDEPQHQLQGQLTPSMLQEMNVPYDILPDYAEGAFEVLEKAYAYMQKEKAPFALLVKKQTFEKYTLSGDQGAFVDANMLHREEILEQIISTFPEEPLVTTTGFTSREVFELRAMRGQTHEQDFLTVGSMGHCSSIALGIALSKPSTQVLCVDGDGAAIMHMGAFLTGGTVGLRNFKHILVNNAVHDSVGGQPTGAA
;
A
#
# COMPACT_ATOMS: atom_id res chain seq x y z
N GLN A 1 -53.50 -3.58 78.06
CA GLN A 1 -52.16 -3.36 77.48
C GLN A 1 -52.29 -3.32 75.96
N PRO A 2 -51.55 -2.43 75.29
CA PRO A 2 -52.06 -1.68 74.15
C PRO A 2 -51.62 -2.23 72.79
N THR A 3 -52.44 -1.92 71.79
CA THR A 3 -52.16 -1.98 70.36
C THR A 3 -51.03 -1.01 69.98
N PHE A 4 -49.99 -1.50 69.32
CA PHE A 4 -49.01 -0.67 68.61
C PHE A 4 -48.93 -1.10 67.15
N LYS A 5 -49.31 -0.16 66.29
CA LYS A 5 -49.12 -0.18 64.83
C LYS A 5 -47.62 -0.05 64.53
N ALA A 6 -47.10 -0.88 63.63
CA ALA A 6 -45.85 -0.61 62.93
C ALA A 6 -46.19 -0.32 61.47
N SER A 7 -46.00 0.94 61.07
CA SER A 7 -46.14 1.41 59.69
C SER A 7 -44.93 0.96 58.88
N LEU A 8 -45.17 0.26 57.77
CA LEU A 8 -44.18 0.09 56.71
C LEU A 8 -44.09 1.41 55.95
N ALA A 9 -42.91 2.03 55.97
CA ALA A 9 -42.61 3.18 55.13
C ALA A 9 -42.37 2.68 53.69
N GLU A 10 -43.23 3.09 52.75
CA GLU A 10 -42.96 2.95 51.33
C GLU A 10 -41.91 3.99 50.88
N PRO A 11 -40.98 3.63 49.97
CA PRO A 11 -40.08 4.61 49.40
C PRO A 11 -40.85 5.54 48.45
N ILE A 12 -40.66 6.84 48.65
CA ILE A 12 -41.20 7.91 47.81
C ILE A 12 -40.61 7.76 46.41
N LEU A 13 -41.43 7.34 45.45
CA LEU A 13 -41.13 7.46 44.02
C LEU A 13 -41.33 8.92 43.61
N PRO A 14 -40.38 9.56 42.91
CA PRO A 14 -40.60 10.90 42.39
C PRO A 14 -41.71 10.88 41.34
N GLU A 15 -42.60 11.89 41.42
CA GLU A 15 -43.72 12.10 40.51
C GLU A 15 -43.25 12.09 39.05
N ARG A 16 -43.95 11.32 38.22
CA ARG A 16 -43.80 11.35 36.76
C ARG A 16 -44.30 12.69 36.22
N SER A 17 -43.39 13.65 36.16
CA SER A 17 -43.55 14.86 35.35
C SER A 17 -43.67 14.46 33.87
N ALA A 18 -44.68 15.06 33.23
CA ALA A 18 -45.08 15.03 31.81
C ALA A 18 -44.28 14.14 30.85
N MET A 19 -45.03 13.28 30.14
CA MET A 19 -44.58 12.49 28.99
C MET A 19 -43.53 13.19 28.15
N ASP A 20 -42.26 12.81 28.34
CA ASP A 20 -41.22 13.11 27.37
C ASP A 20 -41.57 12.27 26.13
N LYS A 21 -42.13 12.92 25.10
CA LYS A 21 -42.43 12.27 23.83
C LYS A 21 -41.15 11.57 23.41
N ARG A 22 -41.19 10.26 23.15
CA ARG A 22 -40.06 9.56 22.55
C ARG A 22 -39.74 10.25 21.22
N VAL A 23 -38.77 11.16 21.24
CA VAL A 23 -38.26 11.80 20.04
C VAL A 23 -37.45 10.73 19.35
N TYR A 24 -38.03 10.12 18.32
CA TYR A 24 -37.28 9.29 17.40
C TYR A 24 -36.19 10.17 16.80
N ARG A 25 -34.92 9.94 17.21
CA ARG A 25 -33.79 10.56 16.53
C ARG A 25 -33.80 10.00 15.12
N PRO A 26 -33.92 10.83 14.07
CA PRO A 26 -33.71 10.32 12.72
C PRO A 26 -32.30 9.75 12.69
N MET A 27 -32.15 8.45 12.45
CA MET A 27 -30.90 7.90 11.95
C MET A 27 -30.76 8.45 10.54
N THR A 28 -30.22 9.65 10.43
CA THR A 28 -29.67 10.10 9.16
C THR A 28 -28.41 9.26 8.92
N GLU A 29 -28.28 8.68 7.73
CA GLU A 29 -27.06 8.06 7.19
C GLU A 29 -25.93 9.11 7.01
N THR A 30 -25.73 9.99 7.99
CA THR A 30 -24.85 11.16 7.92
C THR A 30 -23.50 10.92 8.58
N VAL A 31 -23.29 9.78 9.23
CA VAL A 31 -21.97 9.40 9.72
C VAL A 31 -21.31 8.58 8.62
N ARG A 32 -20.29 9.16 7.99
CA ARG A 32 -19.44 8.42 7.07
C ARG A 32 -18.78 7.30 7.84
N THR A 33 -19.12 6.07 7.51
CA THR A 33 -18.50 4.87 8.07
C THR A 33 -17.22 4.57 7.32
N PHE A 34 -16.23 4.09 8.05
CA PHE A 34 -15.01 3.52 7.48
C PHE A 34 -14.88 2.11 8.03
N LEU A 35 -14.25 1.23 7.25
CA LEU A 35 -14.06 -0.15 7.65
C LEU A 35 -12.93 -0.23 8.67
N ASN A 36 -13.20 -0.76 9.85
CA ASN A 36 -12.19 -0.97 10.87
C ASN A 36 -11.17 -2.04 10.40
N PRO A 37 -9.85 -1.75 10.35
CA PRO A 37 -8.83 -2.70 9.91
C PRO A 37 -8.81 -4.00 10.71
N ALA A 38 -9.05 -3.95 12.03
CA ALA A 38 -9.06 -5.13 12.88
C ALA A 38 -10.26 -6.05 12.57
N HIS A 39 -11.43 -5.45 12.32
CA HIS A 39 -12.61 -6.20 11.90
C HIS A 39 -12.36 -6.85 10.54
N PHE A 40 -11.89 -6.10 9.55
CA PHE A 40 -11.59 -6.66 8.23
C PHE A 40 -10.55 -7.78 8.29
N PHE A 41 -9.49 -7.61 9.09
CA PHE A 41 -8.51 -8.66 9.35
C PHE A 41 -9.16 -9.91 9.95
N ALA A 42 -10.04 -9.76 10.95
CA ALA A 42 -10.75 -10.88 11.56
C ALA A 42 -11.63 -11.63 10.55
N LEU A 43 -12.27 -10.92 9.61
CA LEU A 43 -13.02 -11.54 8.51
C LEU A 43 -12.10 -12.36 7.59
N LEU A 44 -10.92 -11.84 7.22
CA LEU A 44 -9.95 -12.62 6.45
C LEU A 44 -9.52 -13.88 7.20
N ARG A 45 -9.25 -13.77 8.51
CA ARG A 45 -8.87 -14.91 9.37
C ARG A 45 -9.99 -15.95 9.48
N SER A 46 -11.26 -15.55 9.56
CA SER A 46 -12.38 -16.50 9.65
C SER A 46 -12.56 -17.36 8.40
N HIS A 47 -12.06 -16.90 7.25
CA HIS A 47 -12.00 -17.69 6.02
C HIS A 47 -10.72 -18.55 5.88
N GLY A 48 -9.86 -18.58 6.90
CA GLY A 48 -8.63 -19.38 6.91
C GLY A 48 -7.42 -18.72 6.25
N THR A 49 -7.52 -17.44 5.85
CA THR A 49 -6.37 -16.71 5.33
C THR A 49 -5.38 -16.45 6.45
N THR A 50 -4.21 -17.06 6.33
CA THR A 50 -3.18 -17.03 7.36
C THR A 50 -1.87 -16.39 6.94
N PHE A 51 -1.69 -16.19 5.63
CA PHE A 51 -0.48 -15.64 5.05
C PHE A 51 -0.78 -14.40 4.22
N PHE A 52 0.07 -13.39 4.39
CA PHE A 52 -0.06 -12.09 3.75
C PHE A 52 1.25 -11.75 3.06
N THR A 53 1.18 -11.22 1.84
CA THR A 53 2.37 -10.68 1.17
C THR A 53 1.99 -9.55 0.23
N GLY A 54 2.89 -8.62 -0.02
CA GLY A 54 2.55 -7.48 -0.87
C GLY A 54 3.56 -6.36 -0.85
N VAL A 55 3.29 -5.35 -1.67
CA VAL A 55 4.03 -4.09 -1.70
C VAL A 55 3.16 -3.02 -1.04
N PRO A 56 3.68 -2.24 -0.08
CA PRO A 56 2.89 -1.23 0.62
C PRO A 56 2.26 -0.20 -0.32
N ASP A 57 1.02 0.18 -0.03
CA ASP A 57 0.24 1.16 -0.78
C ASP A 57 -0.39 2.19 0.16
N SER A 58 -0.43 3.42 -0.31
CA SER A 58 -1.03 4.57 0.36
C SER A 58 -2.53 4.46 0.71
N LEU A 59 -3.35 3.78 -0.10
CA LEU A 59 -4.78 3.56 0.22
C LEU A 59 -4.98 2.40 1.19
N LEU A 60 -4.03 1.46 1.18
CA LEU A 60 -4.01 0.29 2.05
C LEU A 60 -3.22 0.50 3.34
N LYS A 61 -2.59 1.67 3.54
CA LYS A 61 -1.62 1.91 4.62
C LYS A 61 -2.10 1.50 6.01
N ASP A 62 -3.37 1.76 6.33
CA ASP A 62 -3.96 1.50 7.64
C ASP A 62 -4.16 -0.02 7.84
N MET A 63 -4.59 -0.73 6.79
CA MET A 63 -4.65 -2.19 6.76
C MET A 63 -3.26 -2.82 6.82
N CYS A 64 -2.31 -2.31 6.03
CA CYS A 64 -0.92 -2.80 6.01
C CYS A 64 -0.25 -2.61 7.37
N ALA A 65 -0.46 -1.46 8.03
CA ALA A 65 0.02 -1.21 9.37
C ALA A 65 -0.57 -2.24 10.37
N PHE A 66 -1.88 -2.47 10.33
CA PHE A 66 -2.52 -3.47 11.19
C PHE A 66 -1.96 -4.88 10.95
N ILE A 67 -1.82 -5.30 9.69
CA ILE A 67 -1.25 -6.61 9.32
C ILE A 67 0.18 -6.75 9.84
N THR A 68 1.01 -5.73 9.65
CA THR A 68 2.43 -5.75 10.06
C THR A 68 2.59 -6.01 11.56
N GLU A 69 1.68 -5.51 12.39
CA GLU A 69 1.77 -5.70 13.85
C GLU A 69 1.09 -6.96 14.37
N ASN A 70 0.04 -7.41 13.70
CA ASN A 70 -0.84 -8.46 14.24
C ASN A 70 -0.62 -9.84 13.58
N VAL A 71 0.16 -9.91 12.50
CA VAL A 71 0.51 -11.17 11.86
C VAL A 71 1.86 -11.66 12.39
N PRO A 72 1.97 -12.95 12.80
CA PRO A 72 3.24 -13.50 13.27
C PRO A 72 4.37 -13.40 12.25
N GLU A 73 5.59 -13.21 12.75
CA GLU A 73 6.81 -13.27 11.95
C GLU A 73 6.86 -14.57 11.12
N GLY A 74 7.14 -14.45 9.82
CA GLY A 74 7.09 -15.56 8.86
C GLY A 74 5.72 -15.84 8.23
N SER A 75 4.64 -15.21 8.69
CA SER A 75 3.31 -15.26 8.07
C SER A 75 2.92 -13.97 7.32
N HIS A 76 3.80 -12.97 7.34
CA HIS A 76 3.69 -11.74 6.56
C HIS A 76 5.02 -11.44 5.86
N VAL A 77 4.97 -11.22 4.55
CA VAL A 77 6.16 -10.89 3.74
C VAL A 77 5.91 -9.62 2.95
N ILE A 78 6.59 -8.54 3.31
CA ILE A 78 6.69 -7.36 2.44
C ILE A 78 7.60 -7.72 1.27
N ALA A 79 7.01 -7.83 0.08
CA ALA A 79 7.70 -8.33 -1.11
C ALA A 79 8.49 -7.22 -1.82
N ALA A 80 9.57 -7.60 -2.51
CA ALA A 80 10.35 -6.66 -3.30
C ALA A 80 9.52 -6.04 -4.44
N ASN A 81 8.70 -6.83 -5.12
CA ASN A 81 7.73 -6.32 -6.10
C ASN A 81 6.46 -7.20 -6.11
N GLU A 82 5.41 -6.70 -6.74
CA GLU A 82 4.09 -7.33 -6.74
C GLU A 82 4.10 -8.71 -7.40
N GLY A 83 4.95 -8.91 -8.41
CA GLY A 83 5.12 -10.21 -9.06
C GLY A 83 5.67 -11.26 -8.09
N THR A 84 6.69 -10.88 -7.30
CA THR A 84 7.23 -11.75 -6.25
C THR A 84 6.25 -11.99 -5.11
N ALA A 85 5.36 -11.03 -4.81
CA ALA A 85 4.27 -11.22 -3.85
C ALA A 85 3.32 -12.33 -4.31
N VAL A 86 2.85 -12.28 -5.56
CA VAL A 86 1.96 -13.31 -6.14
C VAL A 86 2.63 -14.68 -6.16
N ALA A 87 3.91 -14.75 -6.58
CA ALA A 87 4.65 -16.01 -6.59
C ALA A 87 4.85 -16.60 -5.19
N THR A 88 5.16 -15.76 -4.19
CA THR A 88 5.32 -16.19 -2.78
C THR A 88 4.00 -16.69 -2.21
N ALA A 89 2.90 -15.98 -2.46
CA ALA A 89 1.55 -16.40 -2.10
C ALA A 89 1.20 -17.76 -2.73
N ALA A 90 1.49 -17.94 -4.03
CA ALA A 90 1.24 -19.20 -4.71
C ALA A 90 2.02 -20.36 -4.07
N GLY A 91 3.32 -20.15 -3.77
CA GLY A 91 4.14 -21.12 -3.04
C GLY A 91 3.57 -21.48 -1.66
N HIS A 92 3.09 -20.48 -0.91
CA HIS A 92 2.41 -20.70 0.36
C HIS A 92 1.16 -21.58 0.21
N TYR A 93 0.28 -21.27 -0.75
CA TYR A 93 -0.92 -22.06 -1.02
C TYR A 93 -0.60 -23.51 -1.35
N LEU A 94 0.43 -23.74 -2.17
CA LEU A 94 0.83 -25.09 -2.57
C LEU A 94 1.25 -25.95 -1.34
N ALA A 95 1.85 -25.32 -0.34
CA ALA A 95 2.27 -25.98 0.89
C ALA A 95 1.15 -26.14 1.93
N SER A 96 0.33 -25.09 2.15
CA SER A 96 -0.62 -25.05 3.26
C SER A 96 -2.08 -25.33 2.88
N ARG A 97 -2.43 -25.16 1.59
CA ARG A 97 -3.81 -25.14 1.07
C ARG A 97 -4.69 -24.01 1.61
N ASN A 98 -4.14 -23.10 2.41
CA ASN A 98 -4.82 -21.89 2.87
C ASN A 98 -4.71 -20.81 1.80
N ILE A 99 -5.84 -20.18 1.47
CA ILE A 99 -5.85 -19.08 0.48
C ILE A 99 -5.02 -17.92 1.05
N PRO A 100 -3.96 -17.48 0.36
CA PRO A 100 -3.14 -16.35 0.79
C PRO A 100 -3.78 -15.03 0.36
N CYS A 101 -3.40 -13.95 1.05
CA CYS A 101 -3.76 -12.58 0.69
C CYS A 101 -2.55 -11.85 0.09
N VAL A 102 -2.74 -11.28 -1.11
CA VAL A 102 -1.77 -10.41 -1.77
C VAL A 102 -2.29 -8.98 -1.78
N TYR A 103 -1.51 -8.03 -1.28
CA TYR A 103 -1.87 -6.60 -1.32
C TYR A 103 -0.90 -5.78 -2.19
N LEU A 104 -1.44 -4.78 -2.90
CA LEU A 104 -0.68 -3.91 -3.80
C LEU A 104 -1.47 -2.66 -4.19
N GLN A 105 -0.79 -1.67 -4.76
CA GLN A 105 -1.44 -0.60 -5.53
C GLN A 105 -1.78 -1.12 -6.93
N ASN A 106 -2.85 -0.60 -7.56
CA ASN A 106 -3.22 -0.96 -8.93
C ASN A 106 -2.14 -0.67 -9.97
N SER A 107 -1.23 0.28 -9.71
CA SER A 107 -0.06 0.51 -10.56
C SER A 107 0.88 -0.69 -10.67
N GLY A 108 0.90 -1.52 -9.63
CA GLY A 108 1.69 -2.75 -9.56
C GLY A 108 1.08 -3.91 -10.35
N LEU A 109 -0.13 -3.78 -10.89
CA LEU A 109 -0.78 -4.86 -11.65
C LEU A 109 0.07 -5.33 -12.83
N GLY A 110 0.82 -4.42 -13.48
CA GLY A 110 1.77 -4.77 -14.54
C GLY A 110 2.79 -5.85 -14.12
N ASN A 111 3.33 -5.74 -12.90
CA ASN A 111 4.28 -6.72 -12.34
C ASN A 111 3.61 -8.07 -12.02
N THR A 112 2.29 -8.08 -11.83
CA THR A 112 1.53 -9.29 -11.50
C THR A 112 1.03 -10.07 -12.71
N VAL A 113 1.03 -9.49 -13.93
CA VAL A 113 0.43 -10.11 -15.12
C VAL A 113 0.96 -11.52 -15.35
N ASN A 114 2.29 -11.67 -15.43
CA ASN A 114 2.89 -12.99 -15.67
C ASN A 114 2.56 -14.00 -14.55
N PRO A 115 2.82 -13.74 -13.25
CA PRO A 115 2.52 -14.72 -12.22
C PRO A 115 1.02 -15.01 -12.07
N ILE A 116 0.12 -14.05 -12.28
CA ILE A 116 -1.33 -14.32 -12.30
C ILE A 116 -1.70 -15.29 -13.42
N LEU A 117 -1.27 -14.99 -14.65
CA LEU A 117 -1.64 -15.81 -15.82
C LEU A 117 -0.94 -17.18 -15.81
N SER A 118 0.28 -17.25 -15.27
CA SER A 118 1.10 -18.45 -15.28
C SER A 118 0.92 -19.32 -14.04
N LEU A 119 0.50 -18.78 -12.89
CA LEU A 119 0.32 -19.54 -11.63
C LEU A 119 -1.14 -19.62 -11.19
N CYS A 120 -1.86 -18.51 -11.23
CA CYS A 120 -3.19 -18.43 -10.63
C CYS A 120 -4.31 -18.80 -11.63
N SER A 121 -4.06 -18.68 -12.93
CA SER A 121 -5.05 -19.00 -13.96
C SER A 121 -5.52 -20.45 -13.90
N THR A 122 -6.84 -20.64 -14.07
CA THR A 122 -7.49 -21.97 -14.15
C THR A 122 -7.01 -22.81 -15.33
N LYS A 123 -6.36 -22.18 -16.32
CA LYS A 123 -5.81 -22.85 -17.49
C LYS A 123 -4.38 -23.39 -17.28
N VAL A 124 -3.74 -23.07 -16.16
CA VAL A 124 -2.34 -23.44 -15.88
C VAL A 124 -2.20 -24.21 -14.58
N TYR A 125 -1.91 -23.56 -13.44
CA TYR A 125 -1.81 -24.23 -12.14
C TYR A 125 -3.03 -24.04 -11.24
N SER A 126 -3.96 -23.14 -11.58
CA SER A 126 -5.22 -22.91 -10.86
C SER A 126 -5.00 -22.70 -9.35
N ILE A 127 -4.18 -21.70 -9.01
CA ILE A 127 -3.87 -21.36 -7.62
C ILE A 127 -4.75 -20.17 -7.16
N PRO A 128 -5.63 -20.36 -6.17
CA PRO A 128 -6.44 -19.28 -5.62
C PRO A 128 -5.59 -18.31 -4.80
N VAL A 129 -5.83 -17.02 -4.99
CA VAL A 129 -5.19 -15.92 -4.27
C VAL A 129 -6.23 -14.81 -4.10
N LEU A 130 -6.39 -14.31 -2.87
CA LEU A 130 -7.15 -13.09 -2.64
C LEU A 130 -6.25 -11.89 -2.94
N MET A 131 -6.65 -11.02 -3.86
CA MET A 131 -5.94 -9.78 -4.16
C MET A 131 -6.66 -8.58 -3.55
N ILE A 132 -5.96 -7.78 -2.76
CA ILE A 132 -6.45 -6.51 -2.22
C ILE A 132 -5.69 -5.39 -2.91
N ILE A 133 -6.37 -4.63 -3.76
CA ILE A 133 -5.74 -3.69 -4.67
C ILE A 133 -6.20 -2.27 -4.32
N GLY A 134 -5.28 -1.42 -3.87
CA GLY A 134 -5.52 0.01 -3.73
C GLY A 134 -5.77 0.63 -5.11
N TRP A 135 -6.98 1.15 -5.35
CA TRP A 135 -7.43 1.66 -6.65
C TRP A 135 -7.20 3.17 -6.76
N ARG A 136 -5.95 3.57 -7.04
CA ARG A 136 -5.60 4.96 -7.36
C ARG A 136 -6.12 5.35 -8.75
N GLY A 137 -6.49 6.62 -8.91
CA GLY A 137 -7.05 7.13 -10.16
C GLY A 137 -8.46 6.63 -10.49
N GLU A 138 -9.27 6.30 -9.47
CA GLU A 138 -10.69 5.95 -9.64
C GLU A 138 -11.41 6.98 -10.56
N PRO A 139 -12.12 6.53 -11.61
CA PRO A 139 -12.83 7.43 -12.51
C PRO A 139 -13.77 8.40 -11.76
N GLY A 140 -13.69 9.68 -12.09
CA GLY A 140 -14.50 10.73 -11.46
C GLY A 140 -14.01 11.21 -10.09
N LYS A 141 -12.85 10.73 -9.61
CA LYS A 141 -12.19 11.23 -8.39
C LYS A 141 -10.87 11.93 -8.72
N LYS A 142 -10.55 12.96 -7.94
CA LYS A 142 -9.27 13.67 -8.06
C LYS A 142 -8.15 12.82 -7.44
N ASP A 143 -7.10 12.60 -8.22
CA ASP A 143 -5.84 11.97 -7.83
C ASP A 143 -4.70 12.60 -8.64
N GLU A 144 -3.47 12.21 -8.36
CA GLU A 144 -2.28 12.63 -9.12
C GLU A 144 -2.40 12.20 -10.60
N PRO A 145 -1.95 13.03 -11.56
CA PRO A 145 -2.15 12.79 -12.99
C PRO A 145 -1.70 11.41 -13.48
N GLN A 146 -0.57 10.90 -12.96
CA GLN A 146 -0.02 9.61 -13.35
C GLN A 146 -0.93 8.42 -12.99
N HIS A 147 -1.83 8.56 -12.01
CA HIS A 147 -2.72 7.49 -11.62
C HIS A 147 -3.97 7.39 -12.50
N GLN A 148 -4.37 8.47 -13.19
CA GLN A 148 -5.67 8.56 -13.85
C GLN A 148 -5.86 7.47 -14.91
N LEU A 149 -4.87 7.31 -15.80
CA LEU A 149 -4.94 6.29 -16.85
C LEU A 149 -4.97 4.87 -16.25
N GLN A 150 -4.12 4.60 -15.26
CA GLN A 150 -4.07 3.28 -14.63
C GLN A 150 -5.36 2.94 -13.88
N GLY A 151 -5.92 3.90 -13.14
CA GLY A 151 -7.19 3.72 -12.46
C GLY A 151 -8.35 3.45 -13.41
N GLN A 152 -8.40 4.16 -14.55
CA GLN A 152 -9.37 3.88 -15.61
C GLN A 152 -9.22 2.47 -16.20
N LEU A 153 -7.98 2.01 -16.44
CA LEU A 153 -7.71 0.72 -17.06
C LEU A 153 -7.83 -0.48 -16.10
N THR A 154 -7.75 -0.25 -14.79
CA THR A 154 -7.69 -1.31 -13.78
C THR A 154 -8.81 -2.35 -13.91
N PRO A 155 -10.11 -1.97 -14.02
CA PRO A 155 -11.20 -2.91 -14.29
C PRO A 155 -11.00 -3.77 -15.53
N SER A 156 -10.59 -3.16 -16.65
CA SER A 156 -10.38 -3.86 -17.91
C SER A 156 -9.18 -4.80 -17.85
N MET A 157 -8.09 -4.41 -17.18
CA MET A 157 -6.94 -5.29 -16.97
C MET A 157 -7.33 -6.55 -16.19
N LEU A 158 -8.09 -6.41 -15.11
CA LEU A 158 -8.58 -7.55 -14.32
C LEU A 158 -9.50 -8.45 -15.16
N GLN A 159 -10.42 -7.85 -15.93
CA GLN A 159 -11.30 -8.57 -16.83
C GLN A 159 -10.53 -9.37 -17.90
N GLU A 160 -9.56 -8.76 -18.58
CA GLU A 160 -8.75 -9.44 -19.61
C GLU A 160 -7.89 -10.56 -19.02
N MET A 161 -7.42 -10.40 -17.78
CA MET A 161 -6.73 -11.46 -17.05
C MET A 161 -7.65 -12.54 -16.49
N ASN A 162 -8.97 -12.44 -16.68
CA ASN A 162 -10.00 -13.30 -16.10
C ASN A 162 -9.97 -13.35 -14.57
N VAL A 163 -9.65 -12.23 -13.93
CA VAL A 163 -9.71 -12.06 -12.47
C VAL A 163 -11.00 -11.32 -12.13
N PRO A 164 -12.04 -12.01 -11.62
CA PRO A 164 -13.23 -11.32 -11.13
C PRO A 164 -12.87 -10.38 -9.99
N TYR A 165 -13.61 -9.28 -9.88
CA TYR A 165 -13.40 -8.31 -8.83
C TYR A 165 -14.71 -7.71 -8.33
N ASP A 166 -14.66 -7.22 -7.08
CA ASP A 166 -15.65 -6.31 -6.53
C ASP A 166 -14.93 -5.11 -5.90
N ILE A 167 -15.69 -4.04 -5.61
CA ILE A 167 -15.21 -2.93 -4.78
C ILE A 167 -15.42 -3.31 -3.32
N LEU A 168 -14.38 -3.14 -2.48
CA LEU A 168 -14.50 -3.33 -1.04
C LEU A 168 -15.33 -2.18 -0.43
N PRO A 169 -16.50 -2.47 0.19
CA PRO A 169 -17.27 -1.45 0.89
C PRO A 169 -16.54 -0.93 2.14
N ASP A 170 -16.82 0.31 2.53
CA ASP A 170 -16.24 0.98 3.69
C ASP A 170 -17.02 0.75 4.99
N TYR A 171 -17.78 -0.34 5.07
CA TYR A 171 -18.56 -0.75 6.23
C TYR A 171 -18.58 -2.28 6.37
N ALA A 172 -18.86 -2.75 7.59
CA ALA A 172 -18.65 -4.13 8.02
C ALA A 172 -19.48 -5.17 7.25
N GLU A 173 -20.79 -4.94 7.13
CA GLU A 173 -21.73 -5.87 6.51
C GLU A 173 -21.41 -6.07 5.03
N GLY A 174 -21.11 -4.98 4.31
CA GLY A 174 -20.72 -5.05 2.91
C GLY A 174 -19.36 -5.73 2.71
N ALA A 175 -18.41 -5.49 3.60
CA ALA A 175 -17.12 -6.20 3.59
C ALA A 175 -17.29 -7.71 3.81
N PHE A 176 -18.19 -8.12 4.71
CA PHE A 176 -18.54 -9.52 4.92
C PHE A 176 -19.13 -10.15 3.64
N GLU A 177 -20.12 -9.51 3.02
CA GLU A 177 -20.79 -10.02 1.81
C GLU A 177 -19.83 -10.22 0.63
N VAL A 178 -18.94 -9.25 0.37
CA VAL A 178 -17.97 -9.38 -0.73
C VAL A 178 -16.91 -10.43 -0.44
N LEU A 179 -16.51 -10.62 0.82
CA LEU A 179 -15.58 -11.67 1.20
C LEU A 179 -16.21 -13.05 1.07
N GLU A 180 -17.44 -13.25 1.52
CA GLU A 180 -18.18 -14.51 1.31
C GLU A 180 -18.22 -14.89 -0.18
N LYS A 181 -18.57 -13.92 -1.05
CA LYS A 181 -18.56 -14.10 -2.50
C LYS A 181 -17.16 -14.45 -3.03
N ALA A 182 -16.14 -13.69 -2.62
CA ALA A 182 -14.76 -13.89 -3.07
C ALA A 182 -14.23 -15.27 -2.68
N TYR A 183 -14.37 -15.68 -1.41
CA TYR A 183 -13.89 -16.97 -0.94
C TYR A 183 -14.68 -18.14 -1.54
N ALA A 184 -16.00 -18.01 -1.70
CA ALA A 184 -16.80 -19.03 -2.40
C ALA A 184 -16.29 -19.23 -3.84
N TYR A 185 -16.01 -18.15 -4.56
CA TYR A 185 -15.42 -18.22 -5.90
C TYR A 185 -14.03 -18.88 -5.89
N MET A 186 -13.11 -18.38 -5.07
CA MET A 186 -11.73 -18.90 -5.01
C MET A 186 -11.68 -20.38 -4.60
N GLN A 187 -12.55 -20.81 -3.69
CA GLN A 187 -12.65 -22.20 -3.27
C GLN A 187 -13.20 -23.11 -4.37
N LYS A 188 -14.19 -22.65 -5.13
CA LYS A 188 -14.84 -23.41 -6.21
C LYS A 188 -13.98 -23.46 -7.47
N GLU A 189 -13.58 -22.30 -7.97
CA GLU A 189 -12.91 -22.15 -9.27
C GLU A 189 -11.39 -22.31 -9.15
N LYS A 190 -10.83 -22.29 -7.93
CA LYS A 190 -9.38 -22.36 -7.69
C LYS A 190 -8.63 -21.31 -8.52
N ALA A 191 -9.11 -20.07 -8.42
CA ALA A 191 -8.70 -18.94 -9.24
C ALA A 191 -8.56 -17.69 -8.37
N PRO A 192 -7.82 -16.65 -8.80
CA PRO A 192 -7.68 -15.43 -8.03
C PRO A 192 -8.97 -14.60 -8.03
N PHE A 193 -9.21 -13.84 -6.97
CA PHE A 193 -10.29 -12.85 -6.88
C PHE A 193 -9.74 -11.53 -6.36
N ALA A 194 -10.15 -10.41 -6.94
CA ALA A 194 -9.68 -9.09 -6.56
C ALA A 194 -10.72 -8.25 -5.81
N LEU A 195 -10.27 -7.51 -4.82
CA LEU A 195 -11.02 -6.46 -4.14
C LEU A 195 -10.35 -5.12 -4.43
N LEU A 196 -11.07 -4.23 -5.11
CA LEU A 196 -10.63 -2.86 -5.36
C LEU A 196 -10.97 -1.98 -4.15
N VAL A 197 -9.94 -1.39 -3.54
CA VAL A 197 -10.06 -0.55 -2.35
C VAL A 197 -9.96 0.91 -2.77
N LYS A 198 -11.00 1.68 -2.43
CA LYS A 198 -11.07 3.11 -2.77
C LYS A 198 -10.37 3.97 -1.72
N LYS A 199 -10.20 5.24 -2.04
CA LYS A 199 -9.67 6.21 -1.10
C LYS A 199 -10.62 6.34 0.09
N GLN A 200 -10.06 6.30 1.30
CA GLN A 200 -10.80 6.38 2.56
C GLN A 200 -11.79 5.21 2.72
N THR A 201 -11.36 3.97 2.47
CA THR A 201 -12.13 2.77 2.82
C THR A 201 -11.91 2.37 4.28
N PHE A 202 -10.68 2.45 4.79
CA PHE A 202 -10.33 2.01 6.14
C PHE A 202 -10.32 3.17 7.17
N GLU A 203 -10.65 2.83 8.42
CA GLU A 203 -10.36 3.69 9.58
C GLU A 203 -8.85 3.88 9.74
N LYS A 204 -8.45 5.00 10.34
CA LYS A 204 -7.03 5.30 10.55
C LYS A 204 -6.39 4.29 11.50
N TYR A 205 -5.23 3.79 11.12
CA TYR A 205 -4.40 2.94 11.95
C TYR A 205 -2.92 3.25 11.67
N THR A 206 -2.14 3.38 12.73
CA THR A 206 -0.72 3.73 12.66
C THR A 206 0.09 2.66 13.37
N LEU A 207 1.25 2.32 12.80
CA LEU A 207 2.21 1.45 13.45
C LEU A 207 2.62 2.04 14.81
N SER A 208 2.68 1.16 15.80
CA SER A 208 3.06 1.34 17.19
C SER A 208 4.56 1.07 17.29
N GLY A 209 5.35 2.12 17.42
CA GLY A 209 6.80 2.01 17.64
C GLY A 209 7.62 2.67 16.55
N ASP A 210 8.79 3.16 16.97
CA ASP A 210 9.79 3.70 16.07
C ASP A 210 10.48 2.52 15.36
N GLN A 211 10.20 2.36 14.07
CA GLN A 211 10.85 1.36 13.20
C GLN A 211 12.27 1.81 12.79
N GLY A 212 12.81 2.87 13.41
CA GLY A 212 14.09 3.48 13.06
C GLY A 212 15.26 2.50 13.17
N ALA A 213 15.56 1.80 12.09
CA ALA A 213 16.84 1.10 11.90
C ALA A 213 18.04 2.07 12.00
N PHE A 214 17.76 3.37 11.84
CA PHE A 214 18.72 4.46 11.77
C PHE A 214 18.37 5.54 12.80
N VAL A 215 18.90 5.39 14.02
CA VAL A 215 18.70 6.33 15.15
C VAL A 215 19.97 7.11 15.52
N ASP A 216 21.04 7.03 14.71
CA ASP A 216 22.26 7.79 14.95
C ASP A 216 22.01 9.28 14.69
N ALA A 217 22.28 10.12 15.70
CA ALA A 217 22.14 11.56 15.62
C ALA A 217 23.05 12.23 14.56
N ASN A 218 24.06 11.52 14.04
CA ASN A 218 24.93 12.00 12.97
C ASN A 218 24.46 11.59 11.57
N MET A 219 23.37 10.83 11.44
CA MET A 219 22.80 10.52 10.14
C MET A 219 22.07 11.73 9.57
N LEU A 220 22.36 12.04 8.31
CA LEU A 220 21.69 13.11 7.58
C LEU A 220 20.26 12.71 7.24
N HIS A 221 19.34 13.66 7.33
CA HIS A 221 18.02 13.51 6.76
C HIS A 221 18.10 13.48 5.23
N ARG A 222 17.12 12.83 4.59
CA ARG A 222 17.02 12.74 3.12
C ARG A 222 17.14 14.11 2.45
N GLU A 223 16.46 15.12 2.99
CA GLU A 223 16.50 16.49 2.46
C GLU A 223 17.92 17.10 2.52
N GLU A 224 18.65 16.91 3.63
CA GLU A 224 20.04 17.37 3.77
C GLU A 224 20.97 16.68 2.76
N ILE A 225 20.77 15.38 2.51
CA ILE A 225 21.51 14.63 1.48
C ILE A 225 21.22 15.22 0.09
N LEU A 226 19.95 15.46 -0.23
CA LEU A 226 19.54 16.05 -1.52
C LEU A 226 20.12 17.44 -1.72
N GLU A 227 20.13 18.28 -0.68
CA GLU A 227 20.76 19.59 -0.71
C GLU A 227 22.25 19.52 -1.04
N GLN A 228 22.99 18.58 -0.43
CA GLN A 228 24.41 18.38 -0.73
C GLN A 228 24.63 17.92 -2.17
N ILE A 229 23.80 16.99 -2.67
CA ILE A 229 23.86 16.50 -4.06
C ILE A 229 23.64 17.65 -5.03
N ILE A 230 22.56 18.42 -4.87
CA ILE A 230 22.23 19.56 -5.75
C ILE A 230 23.30 20.66 -5.68
N SER A 231 23.94 20.85 -4.52
CA SER A 231 25.03 21.84 -4.39
C SER A 231 26.32 21.37 -5.07
N THR A 232 26.59 20.07 -5.05
CA THR A 232 27.77 19.47 -5.66
C THR A 232 27.61 19.34 -7.18
N PHE A 233 26.39 19.08 -7.64
CA PHE A 233 26.05 18.83 -9.04
C PHE A 233 24.89 19.73 -9.49
N PRO A 234 25.14 21.04 -9.68
CA PRO A 234 24.08 22.00 -9.93
C PRO A 234 23.44 21.85 -11.32
N GLU A 235 24.17 21.35 -12.32
CA GLU A 235 23.75 21.38 -13.74
C GLU A 235 23.63 20.00 -14.38
N GLU A 236 24.12 18.95 -13.73
CA GLU A 236 24.09 17.59 -14.23
C GLU A 236 22.66 17.05 -14.33
N PRO A 237 22.33 16.29 -15.40
CA PRO A 237 21.09 15.53 -15.46
C PRO A 237 20.88 14.67 -14.23
N LEU A 238 19.73 14.87 -13.57
CA LEU A 238 19.38 14.22 -12.31
C LEU A 238 18.06 13.46 -12.47
N VAL A 239 18.10 12.16 -12.22
CA VAL A 239 16.90 11.32 -12.13
C VAL A 239 16.66 10.97 -10.68
N THR A 240 15.47 11.27 -10.16
CA THR A 240 15.11 10.96 -8.77
C THR A 240 13.95 9.96 -8.72
N THR A 241 13.93 9.13 -7.68
CA THR A 241 12.90 8.10 -7.51
C THR A 241 11.54 8.67 -7.09
N THR A 242 10.51 7.83 -7.15
CA THR A 242 9.12 8.17 -6.79
C THR A 242 8.97 8.54 -5.31
N GLY A 243 7.90 9.28 -5.00
CA GLY A 243 7.54 9.62 -3.63
C GLY A 243 8.18 10.93 -3.17
N PHE A 244 8.65 10.96 -1.92
CA PHE A 244 9.14 12.20 -1.30
C PHE A 244 10.43 12.73 -1.94
N THR A 245 11.36 11.87 -2.36
CA THR A 245 12.63 12.28 -2.98
C THR A 245 12.43 13.24 -4.16
N SER A 246 11.58 12.88 -5.12
CA SER A 246 11.29 13.76 -6.28
C SER A 246 10.58 15.06 -5.90
N ARG A 247 9.74 15.05 -4.85
CA ARG A 247 9.06 16.26 -4.36
C ARG A 247 10.03 17.21 -3.67
N GLU A 248 10.90 16.68 -2.83
CA GLU A 248 11.93 17.44 -2.13
C GLU A 248 12.91 18.08 -3.12
N VAL A 249 13.37 17.35 -4.15
CA VAL A 249 14.22 17.93 -5.21
C VAL A 249 13.51 19.07 -5.93
N PHE A 250 12.21 18.92 -6.25
CA PHE A 250 11.43 19.99 -6.86
C PHE A 250 11.40 21.25 -5.98
N GLU A 251 11.05 21.11 -4.70
CA GLU A 251 10.98 22.25 -3.78
C GLU A 251 12.37 22.88 -3.56
N LEU A 252 13.43 22.08 -3.40
CA LEU A 252 14.80 22.57 -3.22
C LEU A 252 15.29 23.39 -4.42
N ARG A 253 15.04 22.93 -5.65
CA ARG A 253 15.37 23.67 -6.87
C ARG A 253 14.60 24.99 -6.95
N ALA A 254 13.29 24.96 -6.67
CA ALA A 254 12.43 26.13 -6.69
C ALA A 254 12.88 27.19 -5.65
N MET A 255 13.18 26.77 -4.41
CA MET A 255 13.68 27.65 -3.35
C MET A 255 15.02 28.29 -3.69
N ARG A 256 15.86 27.59 -4.46
CA ARG A 256 17.18 28.08 -4.91
C ARG A 256 17.11 28.88 -6.21
N GLY A 257 15.93 29.06 -6.81
CA GLY A 257 15.77 29.73 -8.11
C GLY A 257 16.45 29.00 -9.26
N GLN A 258 16.63 27.67 -9.13
CA GLN A 258 17.25 26.82 -10.14
C GLN A 258 16.20 26.26 -11.10
N THR A 259 16.62 25.96 -12.33
CA THR A 259 15.76 25.31 -13.33
C THR A 259 15.58 23.82 -13.05
N HIS A 260 14.48 23.25 -13.55
CA HIS A 260 14.20 21.81 -13.53
C HIS A 260 14.48 21.12 -14.88
N GLU A 261 15.01 21.84 -15.88
CA GLU A 261 15.14 21.33 -17.26
C GLU A 261 16.04 20.08 -17.38
N GLN A 262 16.96 19.87 -16.43
CA GLN A 262 17.83 18.70 -16.38
C GLN A 262 17.33 17.61 -15.43
N ASP A 263 16.22 17.86 -14.73
CA ASP A 263 15.67 16.91 -13.75
C ASP A 263 14.61 16.02 -14.41
N PHE A 264 14.73 14.70 -14.21
CA PHE A 264 13.64 13.76 -14.41
C PHE A 264 13.13 13.29 -13.06
N LEU A 265 12.05 13.92 -12.60
CA LEU A 265 11.37 13.60 -11.36
C LEU A 265 10.41 12.45 -11.59
N THR A 266 10.81 11.23 -11.23
CA THR A 266 10.02 10.02 -11.50
C THR A 266 8.75 10.05 -10.64
N VAL A 267 7.57 10.24 -11.24
CA VAL A 267 6.29 10.36 -10.51
C VAL A 267 5.53 9.04 -10.33
N GLY A 268 5.87 8.03 -11.14
CA GLY A 268 5.36 6.65 -11.11
C GLY A 268 6.46 5.69 -11.58
N SER A 269 6.16 4.41 -11.83
CA SER A 269 7.20 3.42 -12.22
C SER A 269 8.29 3.25 -11.14
N MET A 270 7.88 3.07 -9.89
CA MET A 270 8.78 2.79 -8.77
C MET A 270 9.73 1.63 -9.11
N GLY A 271 11.01 1.77 -8.73
CA GLY A 271 12.08 0.82 -9.02
C GLY A 271 12.74 0.96 -10.38
N HIS A 272 12.30 1.88 -11.24
CA HIS A 272 12.92 2.12 -12.55
C HIS A 272 13.84 3.34 -12.63
N CYS A 273 14.04 4.08 -11.53
CA CYS A 273 14.88 5.28 -11.48
C CYS A 273 16.27 5.04 -12.09
N SER A 274 16.95 3.98 -11.62
CA SER A 274 18.29 3.60 -12.11
C SER A 274 18.32 3.21 -13.58
N SER A 275 17.31 2.50 -14.08
CA SER A 275 17.20 2.12 -15.49
C SER A 275 16.95 3.31 -16.41
N ILE A 276 16.14 4.28 -15.97
CA ILE A 276 15.91 5.54 -16.69
C ILE A 276 17.22 6.32 -16.81
N ALA A 277 17.92 6.51 -15.68
CA ALA A 277 19.18 7.22 -15.64
C ALA A 277 20.29 6.53 -16.46
N LEU A 278 20.34 5.20 -16.43
CA LEU A 278 21.25 4.41 -17.27
C LEU A 278 21.00 4.68 -18.77
N GLY A 279 19.74 4.73 -19.20
CA GLY A 279 19.37 5.05 -20.59
C GLY A 279 19.81 6.46 -21.01
N ILE A 280 19.70 7.45 -20.12
CA ILE A 280 20.18 8.81 -20.35
C ILE A 280 21.72 8.81 -20.46
N ALA A 281 22.41 8.14 -19.54
CA ALA A 281 23.88 8.08 -19.51
C ALA A 281 24.46 7.40 -20.75
N LEU A 282 23.80 6.34 -21.25
CA LEU A 282 24.11 5.69 -22.53
C LEU A 282 24.00 6.65 -23.70
N SER A 283 22.95 7.48 -23.71
CA SER A 283 22.65 8.40 -24.81
C SER A 283 23.52 9.66 -24.78
N LYS A 284 24.10 10.01 -23.62
CA LYS A 284 24.97 11.17 -23.42
C LYS A 284 26.32 10.76 -22.81
N PRO A 285 27.18 10.04 -23.56
CA PRO A 285 28.41 9.44 -23.03
C PRO A 285 29.42 10.45 -22.44
N SER A 286 29.36 11.71 -22.87
CA SER A 286 30.23 12.79 -22.38
C SER A 286 29.61 13.61 -21.23
N THR A 287 28.42 13.26 -20.77
CA THR A 287 27.69 14.00 -19.72
C THR A 287 27.56 13.12 -18.48
N GLN A 288 27.93 13.65 -17.32
CA GLN A 288 27.70 13.00 -16.03
C GLN A 288 26.19 12.96 -15.74
N VAL A 289 25.64 11.79 -15.45
CA VAL A 289 24.22 11.58 -15.10
C VAL A 289 24.13 11.02 -13.69
N LEU A 290 23.22 11.59 -12.91
CA LEU A 290 22.94 11.20 -11.54
C LEU A 290 21.62 10.46 -11.45
N CYS A 291 21.62 9.40 -10.63
CA CYS A 291 20.42 8.71 -10.17
C CYS A 291 20.40 8.81 -8.65
N VAL A 292 19.34 9.38 -8.09
CA VAL A 292 19.08 9.41 -6.66
C VAL A 292 17.86 8.53 -6.36
N ASP A 293 18.14 7.34 -5.86
CA ASP A 293 17.14 6.32 -5.59
C ASP A 293 16.92 6.10 -4.09
N GLY A 294 15.83 5.44 -3.75
CA GLY A 294 15.50 5.00 -2.40
C GLY A 294 15.69 3.49 -2.28
N ASP A 295 16.05 3.01 -1.10
CA ASP A 295 16.20 1.58 -0.79
C ASP A 295 14.99 0.74 -1.21
N GLY A 296 13.77 1.16 -0.83
CA GLY A 296 12.55 0.43 -1.17
C GLY A 296 12.31 0.31 -2.69
N ALA A 297 12.61 1.37 -3.45
CA ALA A 297 12.48 1.35 -4.91
C ALA A 297 13.58 0.51 -5.56
N ALA A 298 14.83 0.67 -5.13
CA ALA A 298 15.96 -0.06 -5.65
C ALA A 298 15.83 -1.58 -5.42
N ILE A 299 15.30 -2.00 -4.27
CA ILE A 299 15.02 -3.41 -3.96
C ILE A 299 14.05 -4.04 -4.97
N MET A 300 13.07 -3.29 -5.49
CA MET A 300 12.06 -3.84 -6.42
C MET A 300 12.70 -4.48 -7.67
N HIS A 301 13.79 -3.88 -8.13
CA HIS A 301 14.49 -4.27 -9.35
C HIS A 301 16.01 -4.32 -9.15
N MET A 302 16.48 -5.04 -8.12
CA MET A 302 17.93 -5.21 -7.88
C MET A 302 18.72 -5.75 -9.09
N GLY A 303 18.06 -6.47 -10.01
CA GLY A 303 18.68 -6.88 -11.29
C GLY A 303 19.18 -5.71 -12.14
N ALA A 304 18.63 -4.50 -11.96
CA ALA A 304 19.10 -3.30 -12.63
C ALA A 304 20.55 -2.93 -12.24
N PHE A 305 21.01 -3.29 -11.04
CA PHE A 305 22.41 -3.08 -10.64
C PHE A 305 23.36 -3.93 -11.48
N LEU A 306 23.01 -5.20 -11.71
CA LEU A 306 23.79 -6.09 -12.58
C LEU A 306 23.84 -5.54 -14.00
N THR A 307 22.71 -5.09 -14.53
CA THR A 307 22.63 -4.46 -15.86
C THR A 307 23.54 -3.24 -15.93
N GLY A 308 23.41 -2.29 -15.00
CA GLY A 308 24.25 -1.09 -14.97
C GLY A 308 25.75 -1.39 -14.83
N GLY A 309 26.11 -2.33 -13.95
CA GLY A 309 27.50 -2.77 -13.76
C GLY A 309 28.10 -3.42 -15.01
N THR A 310 27.30 -4.19 -15.76
CA THR A 310 27.74 -4.85 -17.01
C THR A 310 27.96 -3.84 -18.14
N VAL A 311 27.13 -2.78 -18.21
CA VAL A 311 27.31 -1.70 -19.20
C VAL A 311 28.60 -0.91 -18.90
N GLY A 312 28.99 -0.77 -17.63
CA GLY A 312 30.31 -0.25 -17.25
C GLY A 312 30.52 1.24 -17.56
N LEU A 313 29.46 2.05 -17.52
CA LEU A 313 29.53 3.49 -17.79
C LEU A 313 30.33 4.25 -16.73
N ARG A 314 31.25 5.10 -17.17
CA ARG A 314 32.01 6.00 -16.28
C ARG A 314 31.26 7.28 -15.91
N ASN A 315 30.30 7.66 -16.75
CA ASN A 315 29.53 8.90 -16.60
C ASN A 315 28.22 8.71 -15.82
N PHE A 316 27.97 7.53 -15.24
CA PHE A 316 26.76 7.26 -14.46
C PHE A 316 27.08 7.15 -12.96
N LYS A 317 26.39 7.94 -12.12
CA LYS A 317 26.47 7.83 -10.65
C LYS A 317 25.10 7.46 -10.09
N HIS A 318 25.05 6.34 -9.38
CA HIS A 318 23.86 5.91 -8.64
C HIS A 318 24.09 6.14 -7.14
N ILE A 319 23.28 7.04 -6.57
CA ILE A 319 23.29 7.41 -5.15
C ILE A 319 22.03 6.83 -4.52
N LEU A 320 22.20 5.92 -3.57
CA LEU A 320 21.10 5.27 -2.86
C LEU A 320 20.91 5.89 -1.49
N VAL A 321 19.74 6.47 -1.23
CA VAL A 321 19.34 6.98 0.08
C VAL A 321 18.55 5.90 0.81
N ASN A 322 19.11 5.35 1.88
CA ASN A 322 18.51 4.28 2.66
C ASN A 322 17.96 4.82 3.99
N ASN A 323 16.65 4.76 4.17
CA ASN A 323 15.98 5.03 5.44
C ASN A 323 15.26 3.79 6.00
N ALA A 324 15.47 2.62 5.40
CA ALA A 324 14.91 1.33 5.78
C ALA A 324 13.37 1.24 5.81
N VAL A 325 12.65 2.21 5.21
CA VAL A 325 11.18 2.25 5.25
C VAL A 325 10.56 2.74 3.95
N HIS A 326 9.38 2.21 3.62
CA HIS A 326 8.50 2.73 2.58
C HIS A 326 7.76 4.00 3.06
N ASP A 327 8.54 5.06 3.27
CA ASP A 327 8.12 6.32 3.92
C ASP A 327 6.89 6.97 3.27
N SER A 328 6.86 7.02 1.94
CA SER A 328 5.80 7.74 1.21
C SER A 328 4.42 7.05 1.19
N VAL A 329 4.34 5.79 1.63
CA VAL A 329 3.12 4.96 1.51
C VAL A 329 2.64 4.36 2.81
N GLY A 330 3.30 4.62 3.95
CA GLY A 330 2.82 4.17 5.25
C GLY A 330 3.90 3.82 6.28
N GLY A 331 5.18 3.88 5.90
CA GLY A 331 6.29 3.67 6.84
C GLY A 331 6.56 2.20 7.18
N GLN A 332 6.06 1.25 6.38
CA GLN A 332 6.40 -0.16 6.53
C GLN A 332 7.90 -0.39 6.29
N PRO A 333 8.55 -1.30 7.04
CA PRO A 333 9.98 -1.56 6.88
C PRO A 333 10.31 -2.11 5.48
N THR A 334 11.47 -1.73 4.98
CA THR A 334 12.10 -2.39 3.82
C THR A 334 13.03 -3.49 4.29
N GLY A 335 13.49 -4.32 3.36
CA GLY A 335 14.55 -5.31 3.64
C GLY A 335 15.96 -4.71 3.74
N ALA A 336 16.10 -3.39 3.92
CA ALA A 336 17.38 -2.67 3.93
C ALA A 336 17.84 -2.18 5.32
N ALA A 337 17.11 -2.55 6.38
CA ALA A 337 17.46 -2.29 7.77
C ALA A 337 18.76 -2.98 8.20
#